data_AF-A0AAU5ZEM0-F1
#
_entry.id   AF-A0AAU5ZEM0-F1
#
_cell.length_a   1.000
_cell.length_b   1.000
_cell.length_c   1.000
_cell.angle_alpha   90.00
_cell.angle_beta   90.00
_cell.angle_gamma   90.00
#
_symmetry.space_group_name_H-M   'P 1'
#
loop_
_entity.id
_entity.type
_entity.pdbx_description
1 polymer ?
#
loop_
_entity_poly.entity_id
_entity_poly.type
_entity_poly.pdbx_seq_one_letter_code
_entity_poly.pdbx_strand_id
1 'polypeptide(L)'
;MTKSELDLLSDDYEGAEMQFLAAVRNDADRSQLAVKARAVATATHGFNTEAYRCFHSGAENAWMLLDQLTERTEVLADLWEDIAKAYET
;
A
#
# COMPACT_ATOMS: atom_id res chain seq x y z
N MET A 1 6.87 14.09 -18.84
CA MET A 1 5.68 13.23 -18.76
C MET A 1 5.03 13.48 -17.41
N THR A 2 3.72 13.68 -17.38
CA THR A 2 2.94 13.76 -16.15
C THR A 2 2.77 12.35 -15.59
N LYS A 3 3.00 12.15 -14.29
CA LYS A 3 2.80 10.84 -13.63
C LYS A 3 1.32 10.46 -13.67
N SER A 4 1.02 9.17 -13.82
CA SER A 4 -0.35 8.64 -13.66
C SER A 4 -0.73 8.59 -12.18
N GLU A 5 -2.03 8.47 -11.88
CA GLU A 5 -2.51 8.32 -10.51
C GLU A 5 -1.90 7.08 -9.83
N LEU A 6 -1.79 5.97 -10.58
CA LEU A 6 -1.13 4.75 -10.10
C LEU A 6 0.35 4.98 -9.77
N ASP A 7 1.07 5.79 -10.55
CA ASP A 7 2.47 6.10 -10.27
C ASP A 7 2.60 6.91 -8.96
N LEU A 8 1.69 7.87 -8.73
CA LEU A 8 1.68 8.67 -7.51
C LEU A 8 1.36 7.81 -6.27
N LEU A 9 0.36 6.94 -6.37
CA LEU A 9 -0.01 6.02 -5.29
C LEU A 9 1.09 4.98 -5.01
N SER A 10 1.82 4.55 -6.05
CA SER A 10 2.99 3.69 -5.90
C SER A 10 4.11 4.41 -5.15
N ASP A 11 4.40 5.68 -5.49
CA ASP A 11 5.38 6.48 -4.76
C ASP A 11 4.97 6.65 -3.27
N ASP A 12 3.68 6.87 -3.00
CA ASP A 12 3.15 7.01 -1.63
C ASP A 12 3.31 5.73 -0.83
N TYR A 13 3.04 4.56 -1.44
CA TYR A 13 3.30 3.26 -0.83
C TYR A 13 4.78 3.09 -0.49
N GLU A 14 5.68 3.31 -1.45
CA GLU A 14 7.14 3.18 -1.25
C GLU A 14 7.63 4.15 -0.16
N GLY A 15 7.13 5.38 -0.17
CA GLY A 15 7.43 6.40 0.84
C GLY A 15 6.98 5.99 2.24
N ALA A 16 5.77 5.45 2.38
CA ALA A 16 5.25 4.97 3.66
C ALA A 16 6.04 3.75 4.17
N GLU A 17 6.34 2.79 3.30
CA GLU A 17 7.11 1.58 3.64
C GLU A 17 8.53 1.95 4.11
N MET A 18 9.22 2.85 3.38
CA MET A 18 10.53 3.35 3.78
C MET A 18 10.50 4.01 5.17
N GLN A 19 9.47 4.78 5.48
CA GLN A 19 9.32 5.41 6.79
C GLN A 19 9.09 4.38 7.90
N PHE A 20 8.28 3.36 7.66
CA PHE A 20 8.08 2.26 8.61
C PHE A 20 9.41 1.52 8.86
N LEU A 21 10.13 1.14 7.80
CA LEU A 21 11.41 0.45 7.93
C LEU A 21 12.48 1.30 8.63
N ALA A 22 12.49 2.62 8.39
CA ALA A 22 13.35 3.54 9.11
C ALA A 22 12.99 3.61 10.60
N ALA A 23 11.70 3.63 10.94
CA ALA A 23 11.24 3.60 12.33
C ALA A 23 11.67 2.31 13.04
N VAL A 24 11.55 1.15 12.38
CA VAL A 24 12.05 -0.13 12.90
C VAL A 24 13.56 -0.08 13.16
N ARG A 25 14.35 0.44 12.20
CA ARG A 25 15.81 0.55 12.34
C ARG A 25 16.25 1.49 13.47
N ASN A 26 15.42 2.49 13.77
CA ASN A 26 15.69 3.48 14.81
C ASN A 26 15.12 3.10 16.18
N ASP A 27 14.61 1.87 16.34
CA ASP A 27 13.98 1.38 17.58
C ASP A 27 12.86 2.32 18.06
N ALA A 28 12.05 2.81 17.11
CA ALA A 28 10.90 3.63 17.40
C ALA A 28 9.93 2.91 18.35
N ASP A 29 9.22 3.69 19.18
CA ASP A 29 8.27 3.09 20.10
C ASP A 29 7.11 2.41 19.35
N ARG A 30 6.43 1.49 20.06
CA ARG A 30 5.34 0.70 19.48
C ARG A 30 4.21 1.57 18.90
N SER A 31 3.91 2.71 19.52
CA SER A 31 2.85 3.60 19.03
C SER A 31 3.24 4.25 17.70
N GLN A 32 4.51 4.62 17.54
CA GLN A 32 5.04 5.13 16.28
C GLN A 32 5.03 4.06 15.18
N LEU A 33 5.42 2.83 15.52
CA LEU A 33 5.39 1.69 14.59
C LEU A 33 3.95 1.38 14.13
N ALA A 34 2.97 1.40 15.04
CA ALA A 34 1.56 1.23 14.71
C ALA A 34 1.06 2.31 13.74
N VAL A 35 1.37 3.58 14.01
CA VAL A 35 0.99 4.71 13.14
C VAL A 35 1.62 4.56 11.75
N LYS A 36 2.90 4.19 11.67
CA LYS A 36 3.58 4.03 10.39
C LYS A 36 3.06 2.82 9.61
N ALA A 37 2.83 1.67 10.24
CA ALA A 37 2.23 0.51 9.59
C ALA A 37 0.82 0.83 9.04
N ARG A 38 0.00 1.57 9.80
CA ARG A 38 -1.33 2.02 9.34
C ARG A 38 -1.25 2.96 8.14
N ALA A 39 -0.20 3.80 8.08
CA ALA A 39 0.05 4.64 6.90
C ALA A 39 0.38 3.81 5.66
N VAL A 40 1.17 2.72 5.80
CA VAL A 40 1.43 1.80 4.69
C VAL A 40 0.13 1.12 4.23
N ALA A 41 -0.65 0.57 5.16
CA ALA A 41 -1.95 -0.05 4.84
C ALA A 41 -2.87 0.90 4.05
N THR A 42 -2.95 2.16 4.49
CA THR A 42 -3.76 3.19 3.81
C THR A 42 -3.27 3.46 2.39
N ALA A 43 -1.96 3.56 2.18
CA ALA A 43 -1.39 3.75 0.85
C ALA A 43 -1.63 2.54 -0.06
N THR A 44 -1.47 1.31 0.46
CA THR A 44 -1.76 0.07 -0.27
C THR A 44 -3.23 -0.02 -0.68
N HIS A 45 -4.17 0.33 0.23
CA HIS A 45 -5.61 0.38 -0.10
C HIS A 45 -5.93 1.40 -1.18
N GLY A 46 -5.30 2.58 -1.14
CA GLY A 46 -5.44 3.61 -2.17
C GLY A 46 -4.98 3.10 -3.55
N PHE A 47 -3.79 2.51 -3.59
CA PHE A 47 -3.24 1.89 -4.80
C PHE A 47 -4.15 0.78 -5.35
N ASN A 48 -4.63 -0.14 -4.49
CA ASN A 48 -5.51 -1.22 -4.90
C ASN A 48 -6.84 -0.70 -5.48
N THR A 49 -7.42 0.31 -4.84
CA THR A 49 -8.67 0.95 -5.28
C THR A 49 -8.52 1.55 -6.68
N GLU A 50 -7.42 2.27 -6.94
CA GLU A 50 -7.15 2.85 -8.24
C GLU A 50 -6.83 1.77 -9.29
N ALA A 51 -6.07 0.74 -8.94
CA ALA A 51 -5.77 -0.38 -9.82
C ALA A 51 -7.06 -1.12 -10.24
N TYR A 52 -7.97 -1.34 -9.30
CA TYR A 52 -9.28 -1.91 -9.55
C TYR A 52 -10.14 -1.01 -10.45
N ARG A 53 -10.10 0.31 -10.25
CA ARG A 53 -10.78 1.29 -11.11
C ARG A 53 -10.23 1.26 -12.54
N CYS A 54 -8.91 1.20 -12.70
CA CYS A 54 -8.24 1.08 -14.00
C CYS A 54 -8.58 -0.25 -14.69
N PHE A 55 -8.63 -1.35 -13.94
CA PHE A 55 -9.04 -2.66 -14.44
C PHE A 55 -10.45 -2.58 -15.06
N HIS A 56 -11.42 -2.01 -14.34
CA HIS A 56 -12.81 -1.90 -14.80
C HIS A 56 -13.04 -0.86 -15.91
N SER A 57 -12.11 0.06 -16.13
CA SER A 57 -12.24 1.14 -17.14
C SER A 57 -11.35 0.96 -18.38
N GLY A 58 -10.41 0.00 -18.37
CA GLY A 58 -9.36 -0.17 -19.40
C GLY A 58 -9.59 -1.31 -20.41
N ALA A 59 -8.68 -1.43 -21.39
CA ALA A 59 -8.71 -2.36 -22.52
C ALA A 59 -8.24 -3.79 -22.17
N GLU A 60 -8.84 -4.81 -22.82
CA GLU A 60 -8.71 -6.26 -22.58
C GLU A 60 -7.28 -6.78 -22.33
N ASN A 61 -6.24 -6.17 -22.90
CA ASN A 61 -4.86 -6.66 -22.82
C ASN A 61 -4.17 -6.39 -21.46
N ALA A 62 -4.63 -5.41 -20.68
CA ALA A 62 -4.08 -5.09 -19.35
C ALA A 62 -4.84 -5.77 -18.20
N TRP A 63 -5.97 -6.41 -18.50
CA TRP A 63 -6.90 -6.93 -17.49
C TRP A 63 -6.29 -7.99 -16.60
N MET A 64 -5.69 -9.03 -17.17
CA MET A 64 -5.13 -10.13 -16.37
C MET A 64 -3.98 -9.69 -15.46
N LEU A 65 -3.18 -8.71 -15.88
CA LEU A 65 -2.09 -8.17 -15.07
C LEU A 65 -2.61 -7.29 -13.93
N LEU A 66 -3.64 -6.49 -14.19
CA LEU A 66 -4.27 -5.65 -13.17
C LEU A 66 -5.08 -6.48 -12.16
N ASP A 67 -5.74 -7.54 -12.60
CA ASP A 67 -6.48 -8.49 -11.74
C ASP A 67 -5.55 -9.18 -10.73
N GLN A 68 -4.46 -9.78 -11.21
CA GLN A 68 -3.43 -10.38 -10.35
C GLN A 68 -2.74 -9.36 -9.44
N LEU A 69 -2.61 -8.12 -9.90
CA LEU A 69 -2.05 -7.05 -9.08
C LEU A 69 -3.01 -6.70 -7.95
N THR A 70 -4.31 -6.53 -8.24
CA THR A 70 -5.32 -6.17 -7.25
C THR A 70 -5.48 -7.21 -6.14
N GLU A 71 -5.51 -8.50 -6.48
CA GLU A 71 -5.58 -9.59 -5.49
C GLU A 71 -4.38 -9.55 -4.53
N ARG A 72 -3.18 -9.33 -5.06
CA ARG A 72 -1.96 -9.28 -4.25
C ARG A 72 -1.89 -8.04 -3.37
N THR A 73 -2.36 -6.90 -3.88
CA THR A 73 -2.35 -5.64 -3.12
C THR A 73 -3.42 -5.61 -2.04
N GLU A 74 -4.55 -6.30 -2.22
CA GLU A 74 -5.54 -6.50 -1.15
C GLU A 74 -4.94 -7.28 0.03
N VAL A 75 -4.34 -8.44 -0.23
CA VAL A 75 -3.68 -9.25 0.81
C VAL A 75 -2.55 -8.49 1.51
N LEU A 76 -1.81 -7.66 0.76
CA LEU A 76 -0.75 -6.84 1.33
C LEU A 76 -1.29 -5.73 2.24
N ALA A 77 -2.41 -5.10 1.87
CA ALA A 77 -3.03 -4.08 2.69
C ALA A 77 -3.52 -4.65 4.03
N ASP A 78 -4.17 -5.82 3.99
CA ASP A 78 -4.63 -6.54 5.18
C ASP A 78 -3.47 -6.92 6.10
N LEU A 79 -2.35 -7.40 5.53
CA LEU A 79 -1.14 -7.69 6.30
C LEU A 79 -0.61 -6.45 7.02
N TRP A 80 -0.58 -5.29 6.36
CA TRP A 80 -0.14 -4.05 7.00
C TRP A 80 -1.07 -3.57 8.11
N GLU A 81 -2.38 -3.79 7.97
CA GLU A 81 -3.31 -3.55 9.06
C GLU A 81 -3.06 -4.46 10.27
N ASP A 82 -2.79 -5.75 10.01
CA ASP A 82 -2.51 -6.71 11.07
C ASP A 82 -1.19 -6.40 11.79
N ILE A 83 -0.16 -5.98 11.05
CA ILE A 83 1.09 -5.46 11.63
C ILE A 83 0.80 -4.23 12.50
N ALA A 84 -0.01 -3.29 12.03
CA ALA A 84 -0.38 -2.10 12.80
C ALA A 84 -1.08 -2.47 14.11
N LYS A 85 -2.06 -3.38 14.06
CA LYS A 85 -2.78 -3.89 15.24
C LYS A 85 -1.84 -4.59 16.22
N ALA A 86 -0.89 -5.37 15.73
CA ALA A 86 0.09 -6.06 16.57
C ALA A 86 0.99 -5.10 17.37
N TYR A 87 1.23 -3.89 16.86
CA TYR A 87 1.97 -2.86 17.59
C TYR A 87 1.12 -2.14 18.64
N GLU A 88 -0.21 -2.14 18.53
CA GLU A 88 -1.13 -1.49 19.47
C GLU A 88 -1.35 -2.30 20.76
N THR A 89 -1.13 -3.62 20.72
CA THR A 89 -1.30 -4.57 21.85
C THR A 89 -0.05 -4.74 22.70
#